data_AF-A0A1J4YY14-F1
#
_entry.id   AF-A0A1J4YY14-F1
#
_cell.length_a   1.000
_cell.length_b   1.000
_cell.length_c   1.000
_cell.angle_alpha   90.00
_cell.angle_beta   90.00
_cell.angle_gamma   90.00
#
_symmetry.space_group_name_H-M   'P 1'
#
loop_
_entity.id
_entity.type
_entity.pdbx_description
1 polymer ?
#
loop_
_entity_poly.entity_id
_entity_poly.type
_entity_poly.pdbx_seq_one_letter_code
_entity_poly.pdbx_strand_id
1 'polypeptide(L)'
;MNRVVEQIYGLIKKIKLKPRERFFLFFFILCVAFLFYYRPFYLPKAVELRSMRARFSDYRSERIKLQSQLPDIEAFKKKIESAKAGFEDLQKKLDAMEAEMPTEDDTASILSFISKNTEKLKIKLTSVKPDAMQVITTKGAFTQAEMAGDSKSKAKSQDKGFAIYKLFPIDINLSAPFEDIIAYSARLEKISQYMKITDYKMRIEAVSAGIPDATIRVQVLLAGPRQKRSAEERREVFSTLESMISTMSAPDPFRPDSKPLDKGEAINMDLEGVMWQKDKPHAIINGSAYTVGSVVDGKKIIDIKDDSVSLEENGKEFVLTLKQQ
;
A
#
# COMPACT_ATOMS: atom_id res chain seq x y z
N MET A 1 39.75 8.18 57.00
CA MET A 1 39.48 9.62 57.18
C MET A 1 39.90 10.12 58.57
N ASN A 2 39.47 9.47 59.66
CA ASN A 2 39.76 9.95 61.04
C ASN A 2 41.24 10.17 61.37
N ARG A 3 42.16 9.27 60.95
CA ARG A 3 43.61 9.44 61.19
C ARG A 3 44.23 10.68 60.50
N VAL A 4 43.73 11.04 59.32
CA VAL A 4 44.22 12.22 58.58
C VAL A 4 43.72 13.50 59.23
N VAL A 5 42.47 13.49 59.72
CA VAL A 5 41.90 14.62 60.48
C VAL A 5 42.68 14.86 61.77
N GLU A 6 43.03 13.81 62.50
CA GLU A 6 43.84 13.92 63.73
C GLU A 6 45.26 14.44 63.46
N GLN A 7 45.92 13.99 62.39
CA GLN A 7 47.26 14.48 62.02
C GLN A 7 47.25 15.96 61.62
N ILE A 8 46.24 16.41 60.87
CA ILE A 8 46.07 17.82 60.50
C ILE A 8 45.80 18.67 61.74
N TYR A 9 44.95 18.19 62.66
CA TYR A 9 44.63 18.91 63.90
C TYR A 9 45.87 19.07 64.80
N GLY A 10 46.71 18.04 64.88
CA GLY A 10 47.99 18.08 65.61
C GLY A 10 49.00 19.09 65.03
N LEU A 11 49.08 19.20 63.70
CA LEU A 11 49.93 20.18 63.01
C LEU A 11 49.44 21.62 63.24
N ILE A 12 48.13 21.85 63.18
CA ILE A 12 47.53 23.17 63.41
C ILE A 12 47.74 23.64 64.87
N LYS A 13 47.67 22.72 65.84
CA LYS A 13 47.85 23.04 67.27
C LYS A 13 49.25 23.56 67.61
N LYS A 14 50.29 23.19 66.84
CA LYS A 14 51.67 23.64 67.05
C LYS A 14 51.93 25.08 66.61
N ILE A 15 51.05 25.67 65.80
CA ILE A 15 51.22 27.05 65.29
C ILE A 15 50.52 28.02 66.26
N LYS A 16 51.28 28.96 66.86
CA LYS A 16 50.76 30.00 67.78
C LYS A 16 50.02 31.12 67.01
N LEU A 17 48.88 30.79 66.40
CA LEU A 17 47.99 31.74 65.74
C LEU A 17 46.90 32.27 66.70
N LYS A 18 46.45 33.52 66.49
CA LYS A 18 45.32 34.08 67.25
C LYS A 18 44.01 33.33 66.92
N PRO A 19 43.00 33.31 67.80
CA PRO A 19 41.75 32.58 67.57
C PRO A 19 41.05 32.92 66.25
N ARG A 20 41.07 34.20 65.84
CA ARG A 20 40.48 34.66 64.58
C ARG A 20 41.21 34.09 63.35
N GLU A 21 42.54 34.03 63.40
CA GLU A 21 43.37 33.50 62.31
C GLU A 21 43.20 31.99 62.13
N ARG A 22 42.99 31.25 63.22
CA ARG A 22 42.70 29.80 63.17
C ARG A 22 41.39 29.49 62.44
N PHE A 23 40.36 30.31 62.65
CA PHE A 23 39.08 30.16 61.95
C PHE A 23 39.23 30.37 60.44
N PHE A 24 39.95 31.43 60.03
CA PHE A 24 40.22 31.67 58.61
C PHE A 24 41.05 30.55 57.96
N LEU A 25 42.06 30.03 58.66
CA LEU A 25 42.89 28.94 58.14
C LEU A 25 42.08 27.64 57.97
N PHE A 26 41.17 27.33 58.89
CA PHE A 26 40.26 26.21 58.75
C PHE A 26 39.33 26.36 57.54
N PHE A 27 38.72 27.55 57.39
CA PHE A 27 37.85 27.83 56.24
C PHE A 27 38.61 27.75 54.92
N PHE A 28 39.84 28.25 54.89
CA PHE A 28 40.72 28.16 53.72
C PHE A 28 41.04 26.72 53.35
N ILE A 29 41.41 25.87 54.32
CA ILE A 29 41.64 24.43 54.08
C ILE A 29 40.36 23.76 53.56
N LEU A 30 39.19 24.11 54.11
CA LEU A 30 37.91 23.58 53.67
C LEU A 30 37.58 24.00 52.23
N CYS A 31 37.83 25.26 51.85
CA CYS A 31 37.70 25.72 50.47
C CYS A 31 38.66 25.00 49.53
N VAL A 32 39.91 24.80 49.92
CA VAL A 32 40.90 24.06 49.11
C VAL A 32 40.47 22.60 48.96
N ALA A 33 40.06 21.94 50.05
CA ALA A 33 39.54 20.57 49.99
C ALA A 33 38.28 20.46 49.13
N PHE A 34 37.38 21.45 49.19
CA PHE A 34 36.19 21.51 48.35
C PHE A 34 36.56 21.68 46.87
N LEU A 35 37.48 22.57 46.53
CA LEU A 35 37.99 22.73 45.16
C LEU A 35 38.66 21.45 44.65
N PHE A 36 39.44 20.79 45.51
CA PHE A 36 40.13 19.54 45.20
C PHE A 36 39.18 18.35 45.06
N TYR A 37 38.02 18.37 45.72
CA TYR A 37 36.97 17.36 45.55
C TYR A 37 36.09 17.67 44.33
N TYR A 38 35.70 18.94 44.15
CA TYR A 38 34.82 19.39 43.08
C TYR A 38 35.42 19.13 41.70
N ARG A 39 36.71 19.43 41.52
CA ARG A 39 37.37 19.33 40.22
C ARG A 39 37.45 17.89 39.67
N PRO A 40 37.96 16.86 40.39
CA PRO A 40 38.07 15.50 39.87
C PRO A 40 36.76 14.72 39.89
N PHE A 41 35.81 15.01 40.78
CA PHE A 41 34.57 14.22 40.88
C PHE A 41 33.37 14.83 40.13
N TYR A 42 33.18 16.15 40.18
CA TYR A 42 31.98 16.77 39.58
C TYR A 42 32.15 17.14 38.11
N LEU A 43 33.33 17.62 37.69
CA LEU A 43 33.56 17.95 36.28
C LEU A 43 33.35 16.77 35.33
N PRO A 44 33.88 15.55 35.55
CA PRO A 44 33.64 14.45 34.62
C PRO A 44 32.17 14.06 34.54
N LYS A 45 31.44 14.04 35.66
CA LYS A 45 29.99 13.77 35.68
C LYS A 45 29.19 14.84 34.93
N ALA A 46 29.57 16.11 35.05
CA ALA A 46 28.92 17.19 34.31
C ALA A 46 29.16 17.08 32.80
N VAL A 47 30.37 16.67 32.39
CA VAL A 47 30.68 16.40 30.97
C VAL A 47 29.91 15.19 30.46
N GLU A 48 29.82 14.11 31.24
CA GLU A 48 29.04 12.92 30.91
C GLU A 48 27.55 13.26 30.73
N LEU A 49 26.95 14.00 31.66
CA LEU A 49 25.56 14.47 31.56
C LEU A 49 25.32 15.36 30.34
N ARG A 50 26.26 16.26 30.01
CA ARG A 50 26.18 17.06 28.79
C ARG A 50 26.23 16.19 27.53
N SER A 51 27.11 15.19 27.50
CA SER A 51 27.23 14.28 26.36
C SER A 51 25.98 13.39 26.21
N MET A 52 25.40 12.91 27.31
CA MET A 52 24.14 12.17 27.28
C MET A 52 22.98 13.05 26.78
N ARG A 53 22.89 14.29 27.27
CA ARG A 53 21.87 15.24 26.81
C ARG A 53 22.00 15.56 25.32
N ALA A 54 23.23 15.69 24.81
CA ALA A 54 23.50 15.86 23.39
C ALA A 54 23.02 14.63 22.59
N ARG A 55 23.41 13.41 23.00
CA ARG A 55 22.95 12.17 22.35
C ARG A 55 21.43 12.03 22.35
N PHE A 56 20.75 12.35 23.46
CA PHE A 56 19.28 12.33 23.52
C PHE A 56 18.65 13.33 22.55
N SER A 57 19.25 14.51 22.39
CA SER A 57 18.82 15.48 21.38
C SER A 57 19.02 14.93 19.97
N ASP A 58 20.17 14.32 19.68
CA ASP A 58 20.48 13.73 18.38
C ASP A 58 19.51 12.61 18.02
N TYR A 59 19.26 11.66 18.94
CA TYR A 59 18.28 10.59 18.74
C TYR A 59 16.86 11.13 18.56
N ARG A 60 16.49 12.19 19.28
CA ARG A 60 15.17 12.82 19.11
C ARG A 60 15.04 13.45 17.71
N SER A 61 16.07 14.14 17.25
CA SER A 61 16.12 14.71 15.89
C SER A 61 16.10 13.63 14.81
N GLU A 62 16.83 12.53 15.01
CA GLU A 62 16.84 11.38 14.10
C GLU A 62 15.46 10.70 14.04
N ARG A 63 14.79 10.51 15.18
CA ARG A 63 13.40 10.02 15.20
C ARG A 63 12.44 10.93 14.47
N ILE A 64 12.53 12.25 14.65
CA ILE A 64 11.71 13.21 13.92
C ILE A 64 11.99 13.12 12.41
N LYS A 65 13.27 13.00 12.02
CA LYS A 65 13.67 12.85 10.62
C LYS A 65 13.13 11.55 10.02
N LEU A 66 13.30 10.41 10.69
CA LEU A 66 12.74 9.13 10.25
C LEU A 66 11.21 9.18 10.19
N GLN A 67 10.56 9.77 11.18
CA GLN A 67 9.11 9.93 11.20
C GLN A 67 8.61 10.83 10.07
N SER A 68 9.38 11.86 9.66
CA SER A 68 9.07 12.69 8.50
C SER A 68 9.32 12.01 7.15
N GLN A 69 10.16 10.97 7.12
CA GLN A 69 10.43 10.16 5.94
C GLN A 69 9.40 9.03 5.75
N LEU A 70 8.71 8.63 6.83
CA LEU A 70 7.62 7.67 6.73
C LEU A 70 6.45 8.32 5.97
N PRO A 71 5.97 7.69 4.89
CA PRO A 71 4.82 8.20 4.17
C PRO A 71 3.61 8.23 5.12
N ASP A 72 2.81 9.28 5.02
CA ASP A 72 1.54 9.38 5.73
C ASP A 72 0.61 8.25 5.24
N ILE A 73 0.50 7.20 6.05
CA ILE A 73 -0.27 5.98 5.74
C ILE A 73 -1.74 6.33 5.51
N GLU A 74 -2.29 7.32 6.21
CA GLU A 74 -3.68 7.75 6.04
C GLU A 74 -3.87 8.45 4.69
N ALA A 75 -2.95 9.35 4.34
CA ALA A 75 -2.95 9.98 3.03
C ALA A 75 -2.78 8.95 1.90
N PHE A 76 -1.96 7.92 2.11
CA PHE A 76 -1.78 6.84 1.13
C PHE A 76 -3.02 5.96 0.99
N LYS A 77 -3.66 5.57 2.10
CA LYS A 77 -4.95 4.86 2.11
C LYS A 77 -6.01 5.65 1.34
N LYS A 78 -6.14 6.94 1.61
CA LYS A 78 -7.08 7.84 0.91
C LYS A 78 -6.78 7.92 -0.59
N LYS A 79 -5.51 7.99 -0.99
CA LYS A 79 -5.11 7.95 -2.41
C LYS A 79 -5.55 6.65 -3.08
N ILE A 80 -5.30 5.50 -2.43
CA ILE A 80 -5.72 4.20 -2.97
C ILE A 80 -7.24 4.13 -3.09
N GLU A 81 -8.00 4.53 -2.08
CA GLU A 81 -9.47 4.55 -2.15
C GLU A 81 -9.97 5.43 -3.28
N SER A 82 -9.40 6.62 -3.46
CA SER A 82 -9.76 7.50 -4.58
C SER A 82 -9.41 6.90 -5.95
N ALA A 83 -8.30 6.17 -6.05
CA ALA A 83 -7.90 5.48 -7.26
C ALA A 83 -8.81 4.27 -7.55
N LYS A 84 -9.22 3.51 -6.52
CA LYS A 84 -10.21 2.44 -6.64
C LYS A 84 -11.54 2.98 -7.16
N ALA A 85 -12.05 4.06 -6.58
CA ALA A 85 -13.29 4.69 -7.03
C ALA A 85 -13.19 5.23 -8.47
N GLY A 86 -12.06 5.85 -8.82
CA GLY A 86 -11.82 6.31 -10.20
C GLY A 86 -11.75 5.17 -11.22
N PHE A 87 -11.14 4.04 -10.84
CA PHE A 87 -11.11 2.85 -11.67
C PHE A 87 -12.50 2.25 -11.88
N GLU A 88 -13.33 2.17 -10.82
CA GLU A 88 -14.71 1.69 -10.93
C GLU A 88 -15.57 2.60 -11.82
N ASP A 89 -15.41 3.92 -11.72
CA ASP A 89 -16.11 4.87 -12.59
C ASP A 89 -15.69 4.73 -14.05
N LEU A 90 -14.39 4.65 -14.33
CA LEU A 90 -13.86 4.39 -15.67
C LEU A 90 -14.36 3.07 -16.24
N GLN A 91 -14.43 2.03 -15.40
CA GLN A 91 -14.96 0.73 -15.82
C GLN A 91 -16.44 0.80 -16.17
N LYS A 92 -17.27 1.46 -15.34
CA LYS A 92 -18.69 1.67 -15.66
C LYS A 92 -18.88 2.43 -16.96
N LYS A 93 -18.06 3.46 -17.21
CA LYS A 93 -18.07 4.21 -18.47
C LYS A 93 -17.68 3.33 -19.66
N LEU A 94 -16.64 2.52 -19.50
CA LEU A 94 -16.22 1.57 -20.53
C LEU A 94 -17.32 0.53 -20.80
N ASP A 95 -17.92 -0.04 -19.76
CA ASP A 95 -19.01 -1.02 -19.87
C ASP A 95 -20.24 -0.42 -20.58
N ALA A 96 -20.54 0.85 -20.33
CA ALA A 96 -21.61 1.59 -21.00
C ALA A 96 -21.29 1.83 -22.48
N MET A 97 -20.07 2.29 -22.80
CA MET A 97 -19.62 2.43 -24.19
C MET A 97 -19.64 1.09 -24.93
N GLU A 98 -19.16 0.01 -24.29
CA GLU A 98 -19.18 -1.34 -24.85
C GLU A 98 -20.59 -1.89 -25.06
N ALA A 99 -21.56 -1.50 -24.23
CA ALA A 99 -22.95 -1.90 -24.42
C ALA A 99 -23.59 -1.21 -25.63
N GLU A 100 -23.12 -0.02 -26.00
CA GLU A 100 -23.57 0.71 -27.19
C GLU A 100 -22.85 0.25 -28.47
N MET A 101 -21.73 -0.47 -28.36
CA MET A 101 -20.98 -0.95 -29.52
C MET A 101 -21.74 -2.07 -30.25
N PRO A 102 -21.75 -2.05 -31.59
CA PRO A 102 -22.33 -3.13 -32.38
C PRO A 102 -21.55 -4.43 -32.18
N THR A 103 -22.28 -5.53 -32.19
CA THR A 103 -21.74 -6.89 -32.08
C THR A 103 -21.59 -7.53 -33.47
N GLU A 104 -21.01 -8.73 -33.53
CA GLU A 104 -20.93 -9.50 -34.79
C GLU A 104 -22.31 -9.79 -35.38
N ASP A 105 -23.33 -9.96 -34.53
CA ASP A 105 -24.71 -10.23 -34.95
C ASP A 105 -25.35 -9.01 -35.63
N ASP A 106 -24.86 -7.79 -35.34
CA ASP A 106 -25.36 -6.53 -35.92
C ASP A 106 -24.79 -6.24 -37.31
N THR A 107 -23.82 -7.01 -37.79
CA THR A 107 -23.15 -6.78 -39.09
C THR A 107 -24.12 -6.77 -40.27
N ALA A 108 -25.11 -7.67 -40.28
CA ALA A 108 -26.15 -7.69 -41.31
C ALA A 108 -27.01 -6.42 -41.32
N SER A 109 -27.36 -5.91 -40.13
CA SER A 109 -28.10 -4.66 -39.97
C SER A 109 -27.30 -3.47 -40.49
N ILE A 110 -26.00 -3.41 -40.19
CA ILE A 110 -25.09 -2.36 -40.68
C ILE A 110 -25.04 -2.36 -42.21
N LEU A 111 -24.84 -3.53 -42.83
CA LEU A 111 -24.80 -3.67 -44.29
C LEU A 111 -26.13 -3.26 -44.95
N SER A 112 -27.27 -3.62 -44.33
CA SER A 112 -28.60 -3.19 -44.77
C SER A 112 -28.75 -1.67 -44.71
N PHE A 113 -28.29 -1.03 -43.63
CA PHE A 113 -28.34 0.42 -43.46
C PHE A 113 -27.48 1.18 -44.47
N ILE A 114 -26.26 0.69 -44.74
CA ILE A 114 -25.36 1.24 -45.76
C ILE A 114 -26.06 1.24 -47.12
N SER A 115 -26.70 0.11 -47.46
CA SER A 115 -27.40 -0.06 -48.74
C SER A 115 -28.63 0.87 -48.85
N LYS A 116 -29.51 0.87 -47.83
CA LYS A 116 -30.73 1.71 -47.82
C LYS A 116 -30.46 3.22 -47.86
N ASN A 117 -29.34 3.67 -47.30
CA ASN A 117 -29.02 5.10 -47.30
C ASN A 117 -28.60 5.62 -48.70
N THR A 118 -28.14 4.75 -49.60
CA THR A 118 -27.78 5.15 -50.97
C THR A 118 -29.00 5.51 -51.81
N GLU A 119 -30.13 4.82 -51.60
CA GLU A 119 -31.39 5.03 -52.33
C GLU A 119 -31.91 6.47 -52.14
N LYS A 120 -31.78 7.03 -50.94
CA LYS A 120 -32.23 8.40 -50.63
C LYS A 120 -31.46 9.49 -51.36
N LEU A 121 -30.21 9.22 -51.72
CA LEU A 121 -29.32 10.18 -52.39
C LEU A 121 -29.24 9.94 -53.90
N LYS A 122 -30.03 9.02 -54.46
CA LYS A 122 -29.96 8.62 -55.87
C LYS A 122 -28.55 8.16 -56.29
N ILE A 123 -27.76 7.66 -55.34
CA ILE A 123 -26.42 7.15 -55.58
C ILE A 123 -26.54 5.74 -56.15
N LYS A 124 -25.86 5.46 -57.27
CA LYS A 124 -25.80 4.12 -57.82
C LYS A 124 -24.78 3.30 -57.05
N LEU A 125 -25.26 2.44 -56.14
CA LEU A 125 -24.42 1.52 -55.39
C LEU A 125 -24.02 0.33 -56.28
N THR A 126 -22.72 0.19 -56.56
CA THR A 126 -22.19 -0.88 -57.40
C THR A 126 -21.92 -2.14 -56.59
N SER A 127 -21.33 -2.02 -55.41
CA SER A 127 -21.13 -3.16 -54.51
C SER A 127 -20.85 -2.73 -53.07
N VAL A 128 -21.29 -3.54 -52.10
CA VAL A 128 -20.84 -3.47 -50.70
C VAL A 128 -20.20 -4.81 -50.37
N LYS A 129 -18.90 -4.82 -50.10
CA LYS A 129 -18.14 -6.04 -49.85
C LYS A 129 -17.50 -5.98 -48.46
N PRO A 130 -17.94 -6.80 -47.50
CA PRO A 130 -17.21 -6.96 -46.25
C PRO A 130 -15.88 -7.70 -46.53
N ASP A 131 -14.83 -7.30 -45.82
CA ASP A 131 -13.53 -7.96 -45.82
C ASP A 131 -13.36 -8.75 -44.50
N ALA A 132 -12.30 -9.57 -44.42
CA ALA A 132 -12.05 -10.43 -43.27
C ALA A 132 -11.93 -9.61 -41.97
N MET A 133 -12.59 -10.08 -40.91
CA MET A 133 -12.52 -9.42 -39.62
C MET A 133 -11.09 -9.43 -39.08
N GLN A 134 -10.63 -8.27 -38.62
CA GLN A 134 -9.30 -8.11 -38.05
C GLN A 134 -9.43 -8.06 -36.53
N VAL A 135 -8.76 -8.96 -35.83
CA VAL A 135 -8.79 -9.01 -34.38
C VAL A 135 -7.75 -8.04 -33.83
N ILE A 136 -8.19 -7.04 -33.05
CA ILE A 136 -7.27 -6.16 -32.34
C ILE A 136 -6.83 -6.89 -31.08
N THR A 137 -5.60 -7.39 -31.08
CA THR A 137 -4.93 -7.86 -29.88
C THR A 137 -4.12 -6.70 -29.31
N THR A 138 -4.43 -6.29 -28.08
CA THR A 138 -3.56 -5.37 -27.36
C THR A 138 -2.32 -6.13 -26.93
N LYS A 139 -1.25 -6.06 -27.73
CA LYS A 139 0.07 -6.49 -27.29
C LYS A 139 0.60 -5.44 -26.31
N GLY A 140 0.68 -5.81 -25.04
CA GLY A 140 1.19 -4.97 -23.96
C GLY A 140 0.09 -4.56 -22.97
N ALA A 141 0.36 -4.38 -21.69
CA ALA A 141 1.60 -4.48 -20.95
C ALA A 141 1.21 -4.43 -19.46
N PHE A 142 1.52 -5.47 -18.68
CA PHE A 142 1.77 -5.42 -17.23
C PHE A 142 2.12 -6.83 -16.73
N THR A 143 3.10 -7.48 -17.33
CA THR A 143 3.73 -8.63 -16.67
C THR A 143 4.58 -8.09 -15.52
N GLN A 144 4.12 -8.28 -14.28
CA GLN A 144 4.85 -7.98 -13.03
C GLN A 144 6.27 -8.57 -12.97
N ALA A 145 6.61 -9.47 -13.89
CA ALA A 145 7.93 -10.08 -14.03
C ALA A 145 9.07 -9.08 -14.29
N GLU A 146 8.81 -7.85 -14.73
CA GLU A 146 9.88 -6.84 -14.92
C GLU A 146 10.24 -6.03 -13.66
N MET A 147 9.42 -6.06 -12.59
CA MET A 147 9.75 -5.36 -11.33
C MET A 147 10.49 -6.23 -10.32
N ALA A 148 10.37 -7.55 -10.41
CA ALA A 148 11.21 -8.48 -9.66
C ALA A 148 12.43 -8.80 -10.54
N GLY A 149 13.57 -8.14 -10.28
CA GLY A 149 14.83 -8.27 -11.04
C GLY A 149 15.51 -9.65 -10.96
N ASP A 150 14.73 -10.73 -11.08
CA ASP A 150 15.20 -12.11 -10.95
C ASP A 150 15.33 -12.73 -12.36
N SER A 151 16.53 -12.57 -12.91
CA SER A 151 16.85 -12.81 -14.34
C SER A 151 16.90 -14.29 -14.76
N LYS A 152 16.25 -15.21 -14.04
CA LYS A 152 16.46 -16.67 -14.26
C LYS A 152 15.20 -17.55 -14.24
N SER A 153 14.01 -17.01 -14.51
CA SER A 153 12.85 -17.87 -14.79
C SER A 153 12.46 -17.84 -16.26
N LYS A 154 12.97 -18.80 -17.04
CA LYS A 154 12.47 -19.13 -18.39
C LYS A 154 11.14 -19.89 -18.29
N ALA A 155 10.11 -19.26 -17.73
CA ALA A 155 8.75 -19.76 -17.87
C ALA A 155 8.20 -19.31 -19.23
N LYS A 156 7.85 -20.27 -20.09
CA LYS A 156 7.08 -20.03 -21.32
C LYS A 156 5.71 -19.46 -20.95
N SER A 157 5.64 -18.15 -20.75
CA SER A 157 4.40 -17.40 -20.73
C SER A 157 3.79 -17.54 -22.13
N GLN A 158 2.74 -18.37 -22.24
CA GLN A 158 1.86 -18.34 -23.41
C GLN A 158 1.17 -16.97 -23.38
N ASP A 159 1.74 -16.04 -24.16
CA ASP A 159 1.21 -14.71 -24.45
C ASP A 159 -0.09 -14.83 -25.25
N LYS A 160 -1.15 -15.31 -24.58
CA LYS A 160 -2.52 -15.27 -25.09
C LYS A 160 -3.01 -13.85 -24.86
N GLY A 161 -2.55 -12.92 -25.71
CA GLY A 161 -3.10 -11.58 -25.76
C GLY A 161 -4.62 -11.66 -25.89
N PHE A 162 -5.34 -11.00 -25.00
CA PHE A 162 -6.78 -10.97 -25.04
C PHE A 162 -7.23 -10.13 -26.23
N ALA A 163 -8.01 -10.73 -27.12
CA ALA A 163 -8.67 -10.04 -28.22
C ALA A 163 -9.89 -9.29 -27.67
N ILE A 164 -9.76 -7.98 -27.48
CA ILE A 164 -10.80 -7.17 -26.82
C ILE A 164 -11.83 -6.69 -27.85
N TYR A 165 -11.38 -6.35 -29.07
CA TYR A 165 -12.24 -5.79 -30.12
C TYR A 165 -11.93 -6.39 -31.49
N LYS A 166 -12.92 -6.35 -32.38
CA LYS A 166 -12.78 -6.78 -33.78
C LYS A 166 -13.05 -5.58 -34.68
N LEU A 167 -12.30 -5.45 -35.77
CA LEU A 167 -12.57 -4.50 -36.84
C LEU A 167 -13.27 -5.23 -37.97
N PHE A 168 -14.35 -4.63 -38.44
CA PHE A 168 -15.12 -5.09 -39.58
C PHE A 168 -14.93 -4.12 -40.75
N PRO A 169 -13.93 -4.36 -41.62
CA PRO A 169 -13.71 -3.56 -42.82
C PRO A 169 -14.77 -3.84 -43.89
N ILE A 170 -15.27 -2.78 -44.52
CA ILE A 170 -16.29 -2.81 -45.57
C ILE A 170 -15.85 -1.91 -46.71
N ASP A 171 -15.76 -2.48 -47.92
CA ASP A 171 -15.50 -1.75 -49.16
C ASP A 171 -16.82 -1.42 -49.86
N ILE A 172 -17.09 -0.13 -50.02
CA ILE A 172 -18.30 0.40 -50.65
C ILE A 172 -17.90 1.03 -52.00
N ASN A 173 -18.36 0.43 -53.09
CA ASN A 173 -18.17 0.96 -54.45
C ASN A 173 -19.47 1.60 -54.92
N LEU A 174 -19.42 2.88 -55.30
CA LEU A 174 -20.57 3.67 -55.73
C LEU A 174 -20.21 4.61 -56.89
N SER A 175 -21.21 5.02 -57.64
CA SER A 175 -21.11 5.95 -58.77
C SER A 175 -22.13 7.07 -58.60
N ALA A 176 -21.67 8.30 -58.46
CA ALA A 176 -22.51 9.48 -58.21
C ALA A 176 -21.76 10.79 -58.47
N PRO A 177 -22.46 11.93 -58.61
CA PRO A 177 -21.82 13.25 -58.59
C PRO A 177 -20.97 13.46 -57.33
N PHE A 178 -19.85 14.18 -57.46
CA PHE A 178 -18.89 14.41 -56.38
C PHE A 178 -19.53 14.92 -55.07
N GLU A 179 -20.49 15.84 -55.19
CA GLU A 179 -21.22 16.42 -54.06
C GLU A 179 -22.01 15.35 -53.28
N ASP A 180 -22.67 14.44 -53.99
CA ASP A 180 -23.45 13.36 -53.36
C ASP A 180 -22.55 12.34 -52.66
N ILE A 181 -21.35 12.08 -53.22
CA ILE A 181 -20.38 11.19 -52.59
C ILE A 181 -19.89 11.78 -51.26
N ILE A 182 -19.56 13.08 -51.22
CA ILE A 182 -19.16 13.77 -49.99
C ILE A 182 -20.33 13.78 -48.98
N ALA A 183 -21.54 14.08 -49.44
CA ALA A 183 -22.72 14.07 -48.58
C ALA A 183 -22.98 12.68 -47.99
N TYR A 184 -22.77 11.62 -48.78
CA TYR A 184 -22.90 10.24 -48.35
C TYR A 184 -21.81 9.83 -47.36
N SER A 185 -20.54 10.17 -47.60
CA SER A 185 -19.45 9.87 -46.68
C SER A 185 -19.66 10.55 -45.32
N ALA A 186 -20.08 11.83 -45.32
CA ALA A 186 -20.41 12.56 -44.10
C ALA A 186 -21.63 11.98 -43.35
N ARG A 187 -22.58 11.38 -44.07
CA ARG A 187 -23.71 10.67 -43.46
C ARG A 187 -23.29 9.32 -42.88
N LEU A 188 -22.42 8.57 -43.56
CA LEU A 188 -21.91 7.28 -43.09
C LEU A 188 -21.25 7.40 -41.72
N GLU A 189 -20.37 8.39 -41.51
CA GLU A 189 -19.71 8.60 -40.22
C GLU A 189 -20.69 9.01 -39.11
N LYS A 190 -21.86 9.57 -39.45
CA LYS A 190 -22.90 9.92 -38.49
C LYS A 190 -23.80 8.73 -38.11
N ILE A 191 -23.73 7.60 -38.81
CA ILE A 191 -24.56 6.42 -38.52
C ILE A 191 -24.18 5.82 -37.16
N SER A 192 -22.88 5.74 -36.89
CA SER A 192 -22.37 5.18 -35.64
C SER A 192 -21.05 5.84 -35.30
N GLN A 193 -20.87 6.18 -34.02
CA GLN A 193 -19.60 6.66 -33.47
C GLN A 193 -18.46 5.64 -33.59
N TYR A 194 -18.79 4.38 -33.87
CA TYR A 194 -17.85 3.26 -34.02
C TYR A 194 -17.51 2.96 -35.49
N MET A 195 -18.02 3.77 -36.42
CA MET A 195 -17.78 3.64 -37.85
C MET A 195 -16.88 4.78 -38.33
N LYS A 196 -15.78 4.46 -39.02
CA LYS A 196 -14.82 5.46 -39.48
C LYS A 196 -14.35 5.19 -40.90
N ILE A 197 -14.24 6.23 -41.72
CA ILE A 197 -13.69 6.11 -43.07
C ILE A 197 -12.15 6.08 -42.99
N THR A 198 -11.57 5.05 -43.57
CA THR A 198 -10.11 4.78 -43.47
C THR A 198 -9.37 4.95 -44.76
N ASP A 199 -9.99 4.64 -45.89
CA ASP A 199 -9.44 4.85 -47.22
C ASP A 199 -10.54 5.36 -48.16
N TYR A 200 -10.14 6.19 -49.12
CA TYR A 200 -11.03 6.81 -50.07
C TYR A 200 -10.33 6.90 -51.42
N LYS A 201 -10.89 6.24 -52.44
CA LYS A 201 -10.35 6.24 -53.80
C LYS A 201 -11.43 6.66 -54.77
N MET A 202 -11.13 7.63 -55.61
CA MET A 202 -12.03 8.09 -56.66
C MET A 202 -11.34 7.92 -58.01
N ARG A 203 -12.10 7.46 -59.01
CA ARG A 203 -11.67 7.36 -60.40
C ARG A 203 -12.75 7.99 -61.27
N ILE A 204 -12.33 8.76 -62.26
CA ILE A 204 -13.22 9.29 -63.29
C ILE A 204 -12.87 8.54 -64.56
N GLU A 205 -13.77 7.68 -65.03
CA GLU A 205 -13.61 7.04 -66.33
C GLU A 205 -14.05 7.98 -67.45
N ALA A 206 -13.23 8.10 -68.49
CA ALA A 206 -13.52 8.99 -69.62
C ALA A 206 -14.81 8.61 -70.38
N VAL A 207 -15.32 7.39 -70.18
CA VAL A 207 -16.46 6.82 -70.91
C VAL A 207 -17.80 7.11 -70.21
N SER A 208 -17.81 7.41 -68.90
CA SER A 208 -19.01 7.50 -68.07
C SER A 208 -19.49 8.94 -67.82
N ALA A 209 -19.68 9.75 -68.86
CA ALA A 209 -20.32 11.08 -68.77
C ALA A 209 -19.78 12.03 -67.68
N GLY A 210 -18.55 11.83 -67.19
CA GLY A 210 -17.96 12.58 -66.07
C GLY A 210 -18.48 12.22 -64.68
N ILE A 211 -19.23 11.13 -64.51
CA ILE A 211 -19.67 10.65 -63.19
C ILE A 211 -18.52 9.85 -62.56
N PRO A 212 -17.96 10.26 -61.41
CA PRO A 212 -16.90 9.53 -60.75
C PRO A 212 -17.41 8.23 -60.12
N ASP A 213 -16.56 7.20 -60.19
CA ASP A 213 -16.68 6.00 -59.40
C ASP A 213 -15.79 6.13 -58.16
N ALA A 214 -16.37 5.88 -56.99
CA ALA A 214 -15.66 5.95 -55.72
C ALA A 214 -15.70 4.62 -54.98
N THR A 215 -14.56 4.25 -54.41
CA THR A 215 -14.39 3.17 -53.43
C THR A 215 -14.12 3.81 -52.08
N ILE A 216 -15.06 3.64 -51.15
CA ILE A 216 -14.95 4.10 -49.76
C ILE A 216 -14.72 2.87 -48.89
N ARG A 217 -13.60 2.84 -48.16
CA ARG A 217 -13.33 1.82 -47.17
C ARG A 217 -13.72 2.31 -45.79
N VAL A 218 -14.71 1.65 -45.22
CA VAL A 218 -15.23 1.93 -43.89
C VAL A 218 -14.73 0.84 -42.95
N GLN A 219 -14.29 1.21 -41.76
CA GLN A 219 -14.03 0.27 -40.67
C GLN A 219 -15.06 0.48 -39.58
N VAL A 220 -15.68 -0.61 -39.14
CA VAL A 220 -16.57 -0.61 -37.98
C VAL A 220 -15.88 -1.32 -36.83
N LEU A 221 -15.78 -0.66 -35.68
CA LEU A 221 -15.33 -1.29 -34.45
C LEU A 221 -16.50 -2.10 -33.86
N LEU A 222 -16.27 -3.39 -33.68
CA LEU A 222 -17.21 -4.32 -33.09
C LEU A 222 -16.77 -4.70 -31.68
N ALA A 223 -17.74 -4.81 -30.78
CA ALA A 223 -17.53 -5.40 -29.47
C ALA A 223 -17.11 -6.87 -29.63
N GLY A 224 -16.00 -7.26 -28.99
CA GLY A 224 -15.63 -8.67 -28.89
C GLY A 224 -16.62 -9.44 -28.01
N PRO A 225 -16.60 -10.78 -28.04
CA PRO A 225 -17.32 -11.57 -27.06
C PRO A 225 -16.88 -11.10 -25.68
N ARG A 226 -17.84 -10.65 -24.85
CA ARG A 226 -17.58 -10.31 -23.45
C ARG A 226 -17.05 -11.57 -22.76
N GLN A 227 -15.74 -11.77 -22.80
CA GLN A 227 -15.07 -12.43 -21.70
C GLN A 227 -15.45 -11.56 -20.52
N LYS A 228 -16.27 -12.10 -19.62
CA LYS A 228 -16.46 -11.52 -18.30
C LYS A 228 -15.05 -11.33 -17.77
N ARG A 229 -14.46 -10.13 -17.94
CA ARG A 229 -13.25 -9.68 -17.27
C ARG A 229 -13.57 -9.90 -15.81
N SER A 230 -13.09 -11.04 -15.34
CA SER A 230 -13.84 -11.79 -14.37
C SER A 230 -13.86 -10.93 -13.12
N ALA A 231 -14.95 -11.00 -12.37
CA ALA A 231 -14.90 -10.50 -11.01
C ALA A 231 -13.65 -11.05 -10.27
N GLU A 232 -13.07 -12.17 -10.72
CA GLU A 232 -11.81 -12.74 -10.24
C GLU A 232 -10.58 -11.90 -10.60
N GLU A 233 -10.36 -11.47 -11.85
CA GLU A 233 -9.22 -10.59 -12.20
C GLU A 233 -9.26 -9.29 -11.38
N ARG A 234 -10.45 -8.73 -11.17
CA ARG A 234 -10.66 -7.56 -10.30
C ARG A 234 -10.32 -7.87 -8.85
N ARG A 235 -10.83 -9.00 -8.34
CA ARG A 235 -10.55 -9.44 -6.96
C ARG A 235 -9.06 -9.68 -6.75
N GLU A 236 -8.34 -10.19 -7.74
CA GLU A 236 -6.91 -10.47 -7.65
C GLU A 236 -6.07 -9.19 -7.58
N VAL A 237 -6.36 -8.19 -8.42
CA VAL A 237 -5.66 -6.90 -8.35
C VAL A 237 -5.95 -6.18 -7.03
N PHE A 238 -7.22 -6.16 -6.59
CA PHE A 238 -7.59 -5.50 -5.33
C PHE A 238 -7.10 -6.26 -4.09
N SER A 239 -7.10 -7.59 -4.09
CA SER A 239 -6.55 -8.38 -2.98
C SER A 239 -5.04 -8.21 -2.86
N THR A 240 -4.33 -8.09 -3.99
CA THR A 240 -2.89 -7.80 -4.00
C THR A 240 -2.63 -6.43 -3.36
N LEU A 241 -3.38 -5.39 -3.76
CA LEU A 241 -3.28 -4.06 -3.16
C LEU A 241 -3.61 -4.05 -1.66
N GLU A 242 -4.65 -4.77 -1.25
CA GLU A 242 -5.03 -4.90 0.17
C GLU A 242 -3.98 -5.64 0.98
N SER A 243 -3.35 -6.68 0.42
CA SER A 243 -2.25 -7.38 1.07
C SER A 243 -1.01 -6.50 1.27
N MET A 244 -0.70 -5.61 0.31
CA MET A 244 0.37 -4.62 0.44
C MET A 244 0.05 -3.59 1.54
N ILE A 245 -1.19 -3.11 1.63
CA ILE A 245 -1.60 -2.19 2.70
C ILE A 245 -1.53 -2.89 4.06
N SER A 246 -1.97 -4.15 4.13
CA SER A 246 -1.95 -4.94 5.37
C SER A 246 -0.52 -5.15 5.88
N THR A 247 0.42 -5.49 4.98
CA THR A 247 1.83 -5.66 5.33
C THR A 247 2.50 -4.34 5.74
N MET A 248 2.13 -3.20 5.14
CA MET A 248 2.60 -1.88 5.57
C MET A 248 1.95 -1.38 6.86
N SER A 249 0.76 -1.88 7.20
CA SER A 249 -0.01 -1.48 8.38
C SER A 249 0.21 -2.41 9.58
N ALA A 250 1.16 -3.36 9.50
CA ALA A 250 1.54 -4.17 10.64
C ALA A 250 1.91 -3.25 11.83
N PRO A 251 1.45 -3.56 13.05
CA PRO A 251 1.73 -2.73 14.22
C PRO A 251 3.24 -2.58 14.38
N ASP A 252 3.70 -1.33 14.34
CA ASP A 252 5.11 -0.97 14.47
C ASP A 252 5.71 -1.66 15.71
N PRO A 253 6.68 -2.58 15.55
CA PRO A 253 7.26 -3.36 16.64
C PRO A 253 8.07 -2.52 17.63
N PHE A 254 8.19 -1.21 17.38
CA PHE A 254 8.84 -0.24 18.26
C PHE A 254 7.86 0.73 18.92
N ARG A 255 6.55 0.52 18.82
CA ARG A 255 5.59 1.24 19.66
C ARG A 255 5.91 0.96 21.14
N PRO A 256 5.84 1.95 22.04
CA PRO A 256 6.14 1.77 23.46
C PRO A 256 5.34 0.61 24.09
N ASP A 257 4.12 0.41 23.59
CA ASP A 257 3.16 -0.61 24.03
C ASP A 257 3.49 -2.01 23.46
N SER A 258 4.43 -2.10 22.52
CA SER A 258 4.86 -3.32 21.84
C SER A 258 6.27 -3.78 22.23
N LYS A 259 6.86 -3.18 23.28
CA LYS A 259 8.06 -3.76 23.88
C LYS A 259 7.76 -5.24 24.13
N PRO A 260 8.59 -6.18 23.65
CA PRO A 260 8.47 -7.55 24.08
C PRO A 260 8.54 -7.50 25.60
N LEU A 261 7.41 -7.75 26.25
CA LEU A 261 7.39 -7.91 27.69
C LEU A 261 8.44 -8.97 27.96
N ASP A 262 9.45 -8.64 28.76
CA ASP A 262 10.40 -9.63 29.26
C ASP A 262 9.54 -10.64 30.02
N LYS A 263 9.12 -11.69 29.30
CA LYS A 263 8.31 -12.78 29.83
C LYS A 263 9.24 -13.54 30.76
N GLY A 264 9.31 -13.09 32.00
CA GLY A 264 9.95 -13.85 33.05
C GLY A 264 9.17 -15.16 33.20
N GLU A 265 9.87 -16.29 33.28
CA GLU A 265 9.26 -17.49 33.82
C GLU A 265 8.95 -17.22 35.29
N ALA A 266 7.70 -17.40 35.70
CA ALA A 266 7.32 -17.33 37.10
C ALA A 266 7.90 -18.56 37.82
N ILE A 267 9.04 -18.37 38.48
CA ILE A 267 9.71 -19.41 39.26
C ILE A 267 8.75 -19.88 40.37
N ASN A 268 8.52 -21.20 40.47
CA ASN A 268 7.66 -21.88 41.46
C ASN A 268 6.13 -21.77 41.28
N MET A 269 5.66 -21.51 40.06
CA MET A 269 4.24 -21.58 39.74
C MET A 269 4.00 -22.53 38.59
N ASP A 270 3.20 -23.57 38.84
CA ASP A 270 2.73 -24.48 37.80
C ASP A 270 1.23 -24.24 37.54
N LEU A 271 0.90 -23.94 36.27
CA LEU A 271 -0.48 -23.90 35.80
C LEU A 271 -0.93 -25.33 35.54
N GLU A 272 -1.85 -25.83 36.35
CA GLU A 272 -2.37 -27.20 36.28
C GLU A 272 -3.62 -27.30 35.40
N GLY A 273 -4.36 -26.22 35.20
CA GLY A 273 -5.55 -26.22 34.37
C GLY A 273 -6.24 -24.86 34.28
N VAL A 274 -7.09 -24.73 33.27
CA VAL A 274 -8.03 -23.61 33.12
C VAL A 274 -9.43 -24.19 32.99
N MET A 275 -10.37 -23.70 33.80
CA MET A 275 -11.76 -24.15 33.80
C MET A 275 -12.70 -22.96 33.61
N TRP A 276 -13.80 -23.18 32.91
CA TRP A 276 -14.79 -22.15 32.63
C TRP A 276 -16.09 -22.43 33.38
N GLN A 277 -16.52 -21.50 34.23
CA GLN A 277 -17.80 -21.59 34.94
C GLN A 277 -18.67 -20.38 34.60
N LYS A 278 -19.75 -20.62 33.83
CA LYS A 278 -20.69 -19.55 33.41
C LYS A 278 -19.99 -18.35 32.75
N ASP A 279 -19.16 -18.63 31.76
CA ASP A 279 -18.33 -17.65 31.02
C ASP A 279 -17.29 -16.90 31.85
N LYS A 280 -17.01 -17.35 33.08
CA LYS A 280 -15.91 -16.83 33.88
C LYS A 280 -14.76 -17.83 33.88
N PRO A 281 -13.57 -17.44 33.39
CA PRO A 281 -12.42 -18.32 33.44
C PRO A 281 -11.85 -18.36 34.86
N HIS A 282 -11.46 -19.56 35.28
CA HIS A 282 -10.76 -19.85 36.52
C HIS A 282 -9.47 -20.61 36.20
N ALA A 283 -8.35 -20.15 36.73
CA ALA A 283 -7.05 -20.79 36.58
C ALA A 283 -6.73 -21.63 37.83
N ILE A 284 -6.26 -22.85 37.64
CA ILE A 284 -5.78 -23.73 38.72
C ILE A 284 -4.25 -23.60 38.78
N ILE A 285 -3.74 -22.89 39.78
CA ILE A 285 -2.32 -22.63 39.98
C ILE A 285 -1.91 -23.28 41.29
N ASN A 286 -0.93 -24.19 41.26
CA ASN A 286 -0.46 -24.95 42.43
C ASN A 286 -1.63 -25.58 43.24
N GLY A 287 -2.57 -26.25 42.56
CA GLY A 287 -3.73 -26.93 43.15
C GLY A 287 -4.87 -26.04 43.64
N SER A 288 -4.81 -24.71 43.48
CA SER A 288 -5.86 -23.78 43.92
C SER A 288 -6.47 -22.99 42.75
N ALA A 289 -7.78 -22.78 42.78
CA ALA A 289 -8.51 -22.08 41.73
C ALA A 289 -8.57 -20.55 41.98
N TYR A 290 -8.19 -19.76 40.98
CA TYR A 290 -8.15 -18.30 41.03
C TYR A 290 -8.89 -17.66 39.85
N THR A 291 -9.48 -16.48 40.06
CA THR A 291 -10.12 -15.68 39.00
C THR A 291 -9.24 -14.51 38.59
N VAL A 292 -9.52 -13.92 37.41
CA VAL A 292 -8.98 -12.62 37.00
C VAL A 292 -9.10 -11.60 38.15
N GLY A 293 -8.01 -10.90 38.43
CA GLY A 293 -7.88 -9.94 39.54
C GLY A 293 -7.41 -10.51 40.88
N SER A 294 -7.37 -11.84 41.04
CA SER A 294 -6.84 -12.47 42.26
C SER A 294 -5.32 -12.30 42.36
N VAL A 295 -4.79 -12.35 43.58
CA VAL A 295 -3.34 -12.26 43.85
C VAL A 295 -2.81 -13.61 44.34
N VAL A 296 -1.81 -14.16 43.67
CA VAL A 296 -1.12 -15.42 43.99
C VAL A 296 0.38 -15.15 44.12
N ASP A 297 0.95 -15.44 45.29
CA ASP A 297 2.38 -15.19 45.61
C ASP A 297 2.88 -13.78 45.20
N GLY A 298 2.08 -12.76 45.53
CA GLY A 298 2.38 -11.36 45.21
C GLY A 298 2.08 -10.93 43.77
N LYS A 299 1.65 -11.83 42.89
CA LYS A 299 1.36 -11.55 41.47
C LYS A 299 -0.13 -11.49 41.21
N LYS A 300 -0.59 -10.47 40.49
CA LYS A 300 -2.01 -10.26 40.18
C LYS A 300 -2.36 -10.90 38.83
N ILE A 301 -3.43 -11.69 38.77
CA ILE A 301 -3.91 -12.26 37.50
C ILE A 301 -4.55 -11.16 36.64
N ILE A 302 -4.00 -10.93 35.46
CA ILE A 302 -4.50 -9.94 34.48
C ILE A 302 -5.47 -10.58 33.50
N ASP A 303 -5.11 -11.75 32.97
CA ASP A 303 -5.85 -12.43 31.91
C ASP A 303 -5.72 -13.94 32.03
N ILE A 304 -6.76 -14.68 31.66
CA ILE A 304 -6.81 -16.14 31.65
C ILE A 304 -7.32 -16.58 30.28
N LYS A 305 -6.46 -17.27 29.52
CA LYS A 305 -6.74 -17.87 28.21
C LYS A 305 -6.85 -19.38 28.35
N ASP A 306 -7.22 -20.06 27.27
CA ASP A 306 -7.45 -21.52 27.28
C ASP A 306 -6.22 -22.35 27.70
N ASP A 307 -5.02 -21.88 27.39
CA ASP A 307 -3.75 -22.59 27.64
C ASP A 307 -2.75 -21.80 28.48
N SER A 308 -3.11 -20.59 28.91
CA SER A 308 -2.16 -19.66 29.52
C SER A 308 -2.80 -18.67 30.49
N VAL A 309 -2.01 -18.23 31.46
CA VAL A 309 -2.42 -17.22 32.45
C VAL A 309 -1.36 -16.12 32.51
N SER A 310 -1.79 -14.87 32.34
CA SER A 310 -0.96 -13.68 32.47
C SER A 310 -1.03 -13.12 33.89
N LEU A 311 0.14 -12.91 34.51
CA LEU A 311 0.31 -12.41 35.87
C LEU A 311 1.11 -11.10 35.84
N GLU A 312 0.80 -10.16 36.73
CA GLU A 312 1.55 -8.90 36.90
C GLU A 312 2.21 -8.82 38.28
N GLU A 313 3.48 -8.44 38.32
CA GLU A 313 4.16 -8.02 39.55
C GLU A 313 5.06 -6.82 39.27
N ASN A 314 4.80 -5.70 39.94
CA ASN A 314 5.57 -4.46 39.82
C ASN A 314 5.72 -3.96 38.37
N GLY A 315 4.66 -4.10 37.55
CA GLY A 315 4.66 -3.71 36.14
C GLY A 315 5.42 -4.65 35.20
N LYS A 316 5.82 -5.83 35.67
CA LYS A 316 6.34 -6.94 34.84
C LYS A 316 5.26 -7.99 34.66
N GLU A 317 5.08 -8.44 33.43
CA GLU A 317 4.14 -9.52 33.09
C GLU A 317 4.86 -10.87 33.02
N PHE A 318 4.25 -11.89 33.61
CA PHE A 318 4.69 -13.27 33.61
C PHE A 318 3.60 -14.11 32.96
N VAL A 319 3.98 -15.06 32.10
CA VAL A 319 3.03 -15.95 31.44
C VAL A 319 3.27 -17.36 31.92
N LEU A 320 2.24 -17.95 32.53
CA LEU A 320 2.20 -19.38 32.81
C LEU A 320 1.55 -20.09 31.64
N THR A 321 2.14 -21.20 31.19
CA THR A 321 1.60 -22.03 30.10
C THR A 321 1.30 -23.42 30.64
N LEU A 322 0.17 -23.98 30.22
CA LEU A 322 -0.26 -25.32 30.61
C LEU A 322 0.74 -26.35 30.07
N LYS A 323 1.37 -27.12 30.97
CA LYS A 323 2.23 -28.24 30.55
C LYS A 323 1.33 -29.33 29.97
N GLN A 324 1.46 -29.60 28.67
CA GLN A 324 0.82 -30.78 28.06
C GLN A 324 1.43 -32.03 28.69
N GLN A 325 0.62 -32.76 29.46
CA GLN A 325 0.93 -34.12 29.90
C GLN A 325 0.62 -35.12 28.80
#